data_AF-E4YUN3-F1
#
_entry.id   AF-E4YUN3-F1
#
_cell.length_a   1.000
_cell.length_b   1.000
_cell.length_c   1.000
_cell.angle_alpha   90.00
_cell.angle_beta   90.00
_cell.angle_gamma   90.00
#
_symmetry.space_group_name_H-M   'P 1'
#
loop_
_entity.id
_entity.type
_entity.pdbx_description
1 polymer ?
#
loop_
_entity_poly.entity_id
_entity_poly.type
_entity_poly.pdbx_seq_one_letter_code
_entity_poly.pdbx_strand_id
1 'polypeptide(L)'
;MSSPKERLEYADTLRRNVDECNYSCRKAAPAKERYRINDASIIVPEVPTKTHFVQFISSYAETLESQSALLRVIGNLIKQDQYFAEHDQRREEQLNIVQNMFDGFRYSAPLQKNITSLKIPVRDNVNDLQS
;
A
#
# COMPACT_ATOMS: atom_id res chain seq x y z
N MET A 1 -8.31 -22.49 3.87
CA MET A 1 -7.79 -21.61 2.82
C MET A 1 -8.57 -20.31 2.89
N SER A 2 -7.94 -19.14 2.92
CA SER A 2 -8.66 -17.86 2.96
C SER A 2 -9.52 -17.67 1.71
N SER A 3 -10.76 -17.20 1.88
CA SER A 3 -11.70 -16.98 0.79
C SER A 3 -11.23 -15.86 -0.15
N PRO A 4 -11.70 -15.80 -1.41
CA PRO A 4 -11.37 -14.70 -2.30
C PRO A 4 -11.77 -13.32 -1.73
N LYS A 5 -12.87 -13.26 -0.98
CA LYS A 5 -13.30 -12.06 -0.24
C LYS A 5 -12.25 -11.63 0.77
N GLU A 6 -11.90 -12.52 1.71
CA GLU A 6 -10.93 -12.23 2.78
C GLU A 6 -9.57 -11.79 2.20
N ARG A 7 -9.17 -12.40 1.08
CA ARG A 7 -7.93 -12.03 0.39
C ARG A 7 -8.02 -10.64 -0.22
N LEU A 8 -9.12 -10.28 -0.88
CA LEU A 8 -9.26 -8.97 -1.49
C LEU A 8 -9.36 -7.86 -0.43
N GLU A 9 -10.10 -8.10 0.66
CA GLU A 9 -10.17 -7.20 1.81
C GLU A 9 -8.81 -7.04 2.49
N TYR A 10 -8.08 -8.13 2.72
CA TYR A 10 -6.73 -8.08 3.26
C TYR A 10 -5.75 -7.33 2.34
N ALA A 11 -5.87 -7.51 1.02
CA ALA A 11 -5.08 -6.76 0.05
C ALA A 11 -5.37 -5.26 0.15
N ASP A 12 -6.64 -4.87 0.27
CA ASP A 12 -7.01 -3.46 0.43
C ASP A 12 -6.50 -2.88 1.76
N THR A 13 -6.61 -3.59 2.88
CA THR A 13 -6.03 -3.16 4.15
C THR A 13 -4.53 -2.90 4.03
N LEU A 14 -3.77 -3.82 3.41
CA LEU A 14 -2.34 -3.65 3.20
C LEU A 14 -2.03 -2.46 2.27
N ARG A 15 -2.76 -2.33 1.16
CA ARG A 15 -2.63 -1.18 0.24
C ARG A 15 -2.85 0.15 0.97
N ARG A 16 -3.88 0.23 1.82
CA ARG A 16 -4.16 1.44 2.61
C ARG A 16 -3.04 1.76 3.61
N ASN A 17 -2.43 0.75 4.24
CA ASN A 17 -1.24 0.98 5.07
C ASN A 17 -0.06 1.50 4.25
N VAL A 18 0.11 1.03 3.01
CA VAL A 18 1.10 1.59 2.08
C VAL A 18 0.80 3.06 1.77
N ASP A 19 -0.45 3.42 1.49
CA ASP A 19 -0.84 4.81 1.23
C ASP A 19 -0.57 5.72 2.43
N GLU A 20 -0.87 5.25 3.65
CA GLU A 20 -0.53 5.99 4.86
C GLU A 20 0.99 6.18 4.98
N CYS A 21 1.79 5.14 4.73
CA CYS A 21 3.25 5.26 4.70
C CYS A 21 3.71 6.31 3.66
N ASN A 22 3.11 6.30 2.47
CA ASN A 22 3.41 7.28 1.42
C ASN A 22 3.04 8.71 1.86
N TYR A 23 1.89 8.88 2.50
CA TYR A 23 1.46 10.17 3.05
C TYR A 23 2.42 10.68 4.12
N SER A 24 2.77 9.84 5.10
CA SER A 24 3.72 10.20 6.17
C SER A 24 5.11 10.49 5.64
N CYS A 25 5.54 9.79 4.59
CA CYS A 25 6.78 10.08 3.88
C CYS A 25 6.77 11.51 3.30
N ARG A 26 5.68 11.92 2.63
CA ARG A 26 5.54 13.30 2.08
C ARG A 26 5.52 14.38 3.17
N LYS A 27 5.09 14.05 4.37
CA LYS A 27 5.03 14.95 5.52
C LYS A 27 6.27 14.89 6.42
N ALA A 28 7.22 14.00 6.13
CA ALA A 28 8.33 13.66 7.02
C ALA A 28 7.87 13.35 8.47
N ALA A 29 6.66 12.79 8.60
CA ALA A 29 6.02 12.56 9.89
C ALA A 29 6.65 11.36 10.62
N PRO A 30 6.79 11.39 11.95
CA PRO A 30 7.29 10.26 12.72
C PRO A 30 6.46 8.99 12.50
N ALA A 31 7.13 7.85 12.29
CA ALA A 31 6.46 6.57 12.01
C ALA A 31 5.47 6.13 13.11
N LYS A 32 5.69 6.58 14.35
CA LYS A 32 4.85 6.32 15.53
C LYS A 32 3.50 7.06 15.51
N GLU A 33 3.40 8.14 14.74
CA GLU A 33 2.20 8.99 14.66
C GLU A 33 1.26 8.57 13.52
N ARG A 34 1.68 7.60 12.70
CA ARG A 34 0.90 7.10 11.56
C ARG A 34 -0.35 6.38 12.00
N TYR A 35 -1.42 6.56 11.24
CA TYR A 35 -2.66 5.84 11.46
C TYR A 35 -2.55 4.39 10.98
N ARG A 36 -2.69 3.42 11.88
CA ARG A 36 -2.69 2.00 11.52
C ARG A 36 -4.06 1.58 11.04
N ILE A 37 -4.14 1.12 9.80
CA ILE A 37 -5.39 0.72 9.17
C ILE A 37 -5.55 -0.79 9.32
N ASN A 38 -6.62 -1.23 9.99
CA ASN A 38 -6.91 -2.66 10.18
C ASN A 38 -8.10 -3.13 9.35
N ASP A 39 -8.95 -2.21 8.90
CA ASP A 39 -10.19 -2.51 8.18
C ASP A 39 -10.06 -2.19 6.69
N ALA A 40 -10.69 -3.02 5.87
CA ALA A 40 -10.80 -2.77 4.43
C ALA A 40 -11.74 -1.57 4.17
N SER A 41 -11.46 -0.83 3.10
CA SER A 41 -12.33 0.24 2.60
C SER A 41 -13.32 -0.25 1.54
N ILE A 42 -12.97 -1.31 0.82
CA ILE A 42 -13.85 -1.96 -0.15
C ILE A 42 -14.79 -2.93 0.56
N ILE A 43 -16.08 -2.87 0.23
CA ILE A 43 -17.06 -3.87 0.66
C ILE A 43 -17.10 -4.96 -0.40
N VAL A 44 -16.70 -6.18 -0.03
CA VAL A 44 -16.56 -7.29 -0.97
C VAL A 44 -17.60 -8.36 -0.65
N PRO A 45 -18.41 -8.81 -1.63
CA PRO A 45 -19.33 -9.93 -1.44
C PRO A 45 -18.56 -11.24 -1.24
N GLU A 46 -19.23 -12.28 -0.73
CA GLU A 46 -18.59 -13.57 -0.46
C GLU A 46 -17.90 -14.17 -1.70
N VAL A 47 -18.52 -13.97 -2.88
CA VAL A 47 -17.91 -14.27 -4.18
C VAL A 47 -17.61 -12.96 -4.91
N PRO A 48 -16.39 -12.43 -4.82
CA PRO A 48 -15.99 -11.25 -5.57
C PRO A 48 -16.07 -11.50 -7.07
N THR A 49 -16.50 -10.47 -7.80
CA THR A 49 -16.53 -10.44 -9.27
C THR A 49 -15.33 -9.69 -9.84
N LYS A 50 -15.19 -9.72 -11.16
CA LYS A 50 -14.21 -8.91 -11.91
C LYS A 50 -14.26 -7.44 -11.53
N THR A 51 -15.45 -6.86 -11.32
CA THR A 51 -15.62 -5.44 -10.95
C THR A 51 -14.86 -5.08 -9.66
N HIS A 52 -14.95 -5.92 -8.64
CA HIS A 52 -14.28 -5.70 -7.36
C HIS A 52 -12.75 -5.79 -7.50
N PHE A 53 -12.29 -6.73 -8.33
CA PHE A 53 -10.86 -6.85 -8.64
C PHE A 53 -10.34 -5.63 -9.41
N VAL A 54 -11.08 -5.17 -10.42
CA VAL A 54 -10.72 -3.98 -11.23
C VAL A 54 -10.67 -2.74 -10.36
N GLN A 55 -11.66 -2.54 -9.47
CA GLN A 55 -11.65 -1.45 -8.51
C GLN A 55 -10.39 -1.48 -7.64
N PHE A 56 -10.08 -2.62 -7.04
CA PHE A 56 -8.89 -2.79 -6.21
C PHE A 56 -7.58 -2.53 -6.99
N ILE A 57 -7.43 -3.13 -8.18
CA ILE A 57 -6.21 -2.97 -9.00
C ILE A 57 -6.03 -1.53 -9.47
N SER A 58 -7.12 -0.81 -9.77
CA SER A 58 -7.06 0.61 -10.15
C SER A 58 -6.51 1.46 -9.00
N SER A 59 -7.05 1.29 -7.78
CA SER A 59 -6.51 1.97 -6.60
C SER A 59 -5.08 1.53 -6.26
N TYR A 60 -4.73 0.27 -6.50
CA TYR A 60 -3.37 -0.21 -6.28
C TYR A 60 -2.36 0.40 -7.26
N ALA A 61 -2.77 0.64 -8.51
CA ALA A 61 -1.93 1.32 -9.49
C ALA A 61 -1.57 2.75 -9.05
N GLU A 62 -2.53 3.49 -8.49
CA GLU A 62 -2.30 4.82 -7.90
C GLU A 62 -1.31 4.76 -6.72
N THR A 63 -1.46 3.76 -5.85
CA THR A 63 -0.52 3.50 -4.75
C THR A 63 0.92 3.26 -5.28
N LEU A 64 1.08 2.47 -6.34
CA LEU A 64 2.38 2.20 -6.96
C LEU A 64 3.00 3.44 -7.60
N GLU A 65 2.19 4.28 -8.25
CA GLU A 65 2.64 5.56 -8.80
C GLU A 65 3.16 6.49 -7.69
N SER A 66 2.42 6.56 -6.58
CA SER A 66 2.82 7.33 -5.39
C SER A 66 4.14 6.82 -4.79
N GLN A 67 4.31 5.50 -4.65
CA GLN A 67 5.58 4.90 -4.20
C GLN A 67 6.74 5.20 -5.16
N SER A 68 6.50 5.10 -6.47
CA SER A 68 7.51 5.37 -7.51
C SER A 68 8.02 6.81 -7.43
N ALA A 69 7.11 7.78 -7.21
CA ALA A 69 7.49 9.17 -7.02
C ALA A 69 8.39 9.35 -5.78
N LEU A 70 8.07 8.69 -4.68
CA LEU A 70 8.85 8.77 -3.45
C LEU A 70 10.20 8.04 -3.54
N LEU A 71 10.29 6.95 -4.32
CA LEU A 71 11.57 6.30 -4.62
C LEU A 71 12.56 7.24 -5.32
N ARG A 72 12.06 8.13 -6.19
CA ARG A 72 12.90 9.17 -6.82
C ARG A 72 13.41 10.17 -5.79
N VAL A 73 12.58 10.54 -4.82
CA VAL A 73 12.99 11.41 -3.70
C VAL A 73 14.13 10.78 -2.93
N ILE A 74 14.01 9.51 -2.54
CA ILE A 74 15.07 8.79 -1.82
C ILE A 74 16.33 8.63 -2.68
N GLY A 75 16.18 8.32 -3.96
CA GLY A 75 17.31 8.27 -4.88
C GLY A 75 18.07 9.59 -4.93
N ASN A 76 17.38 10.73 -4.85
CA ASN A 76 18.01 12.04 -4.75
C ASN A 76 18.66 12.29 -3.39
N LEU A 77 18.01 11.89 -2.29
CA LEU A 77 18.58 11.99 -0.94
C LEU A 77 19.90 11.21 -0.82
N ILE A 78 19.93 9.97 -1.32
CA ILE A 78 21.13 9.13 -1.32
C ILE A 78 22.24 9.76 -2.18
N LYS A 79 21.90 10.30 -3.36
CA LYS A 79 22.89 10.95 -4.25
C LYS A 79 23.52 12.20 -3.64
N GLN A 80 22.80 12.91 -2.78
CA GLN A 80 23.27 14.14 -2.17
C GLN A 80 24.30 13.89 -1.06
N ASP A 81 24.35 12.68 -0.49
CA ASP A 81 25.30 12.25 0.55
C ASP A 81 25.48 13.28 1.68
N GLN A 82 24.38 13.90 2.11
CA GLN A 82 24.38 14.98 3.08
C GLN A 82 24.49 14.44 4.50
N TYR A 83 25.56 14.82 5.18
CA TYR A 83 25.73 14.56 6.61
C TYR A 83 25.19 15.73 7.43
N PHE A 84 24.23 15.45 8.30
CA PHE A 84 23.67 16.40 9.24
C PHE A 84 24.22 16.15 10.65
N ALA A 85 24.39 17.22 11.41
CA ALA A 85 24.76 17.12 12.81
C ALA A 85 23.67 16.41 13.64
N GLU A 86 24.06 15.91 14.81
CA GLU A 86 23.12 15.40 15.79
C GLU A 86 22.16 16.54 16.21
N HIS A 87 20.86 16.23 16.32
CA HIS A 87 19.76 17.19 16.57
C HIS A 87 19.41 18.19 15.44
N ASP A 88 19.92 18.02 14.22
CA ASP A 88 19.43 18.78 13.07
C ASP A 88 18.04 18.28 12.65
N GLN A 89 17.05 19.19 12.56
CA GLN A 89 15.69 18.87 12.11
C GLN A 89 15.68 18.18 10.74
N ARG A 90 16.56 18.57 9.81
CA ARG A 90 16.64 17.97 8.47
C ARG A 90 17.07 16.51 8.53
N ARG A 91 17.90 16.15 9.52
CA ARG A 91 18.28 14.76 9.79
C ARG A 91 17.07 13.94 10.21
N GLU A 92 16.26 14.48 11.12
CA GLU A 92 15.06 13.82 11.61
C GLU A 92 14.02 13.65 10.50
N GLU A 93 13.81 14.68 9.69
CA GLU A 93 12.93 14.63 8.52
C GLU A 93 13.37 13.55 7.53
N GLN A 94 14.67 13.50 7.19
CA GLN A 94 15.20 12.46 6.31
C GLN A 94 15.05 11.06 6.90
N LEU A 95 15.33 10.89 8.19
CA LEU A 95 15.16 9.60 8.87
C LEU A 95 13.70 9.15 8.82
N ASN A 96 12.76 10.06 9.09
CA ASN A 96 11.33 9.77 9.02
C ASN A 96 10.90 9.40 7.60
N ILE A 97 11.36 10.14 6.57
CA ILE A 97 11.09 9.83 5.15
C ILE A 97 11.55 8.42 4.81
N VAL A 98 12.79 8.08 5.14
CA VAL A 98 13.40 6.78 4.84
C VAL A 98 12.68 5.65 5.59
N GLN A 99 12.42 5.82 6.89
CA GLN A 99 11.73 4.83 7.70
C GLN A 99 10.32 4.55 7.16
N ASN A 100 9.54 5.59 6.88
CA ASN A 100 8.19 5.44 6.35
C ASN A 100 8.18 4.72 5.00
N MET A 101 9.18 4.98 4.14
CA MET A 101 9.31 4.25 2.87
C MET A 101 9.56 2.75 3.09
N PHE A 102 10.55 2.41 3.91
CA PHE A 102 10.87 1.00 4.15
C PHE A 102 9.71 0.25 4.79
N ASP A 103 8.95 0.90 5.67
CA ASP A 103 7.71 0.34 6.20
C ASP A 103 6.64 0.17 5.11
N GLY A 104 6.52 1.12 4.17
CA GLY A 104 5.67 0.98 2.99
C GLY A 104 6.03 -0.25 2.15
N PHE A 105 7.32 -0.51 1.92
CA PHE A 105 7.77 -1.75 1.25
C PHE A 105 7.47 -3.00 2.06
N ARG A 106 7.58 -2.92 3.39
CA ARG A 106 7.23 -4.03 4.29
C ARG A 106 5.76 -4.44 4.18
N TYR A 107 4.84 -3.50 3.96
CA TYR A 107 3.44 -3.80 3.66
C TYR A 107 3.22 -4.25 2.20
N SER A 108 4.04 -3.78 1.27
CA SER A 108 3.93 -4.12 -0.16
C SER A 108 4.28 -5.58 -0.47
N ALA A 109 5.25 -6.16 0.25
CA ALA A 109 5.64 -7.57 0.06
C ALA A 109 4.50 -8.58 0.33
N PRO A 110 3.84 -8.60 1.50
CA PRO A 110 2.69 -9.49 1.73
C PRO A 110 1.51 -9.15 0.82
N LEU A 111 1.34 -7.89 0.42
CA LEU A 111 0.31 -7.46 -0.53
C LEU A 111 0.50 -8.14 -1.89
N GLN A 112 1.68 -8.02 -2.48
CA GLN A 112 2.01 -8.64 -3.77
C GLN A 112 1.89 -10.17 -3.72
N LYS A 113 2.35 -10.80 -2.63
CA LYS A 113 2.18 -12.24 -2.41
C LYS A 113 0.70 -12.63 -2.36
N ASN A 114 -0.13 -11.82 -1.71
CA ASN A 114 -1.56 -12.09 -1.63
C ASN A 114 -2.25 -11.92 -3.00
N ILE A 115 -1.97 -10.83 -3.72
CA ILE A 115 -2.53 -10.56 -5.06
C ILE A 115 -2.18 -11.68 -6.05
N THR A 116 -0.93 -12.13 -6.08
CA THR A 116 -0.49 -13.20 -7.00
C THR A 116 -1.15 -14.55 -6.74
N SER A 117 -1.72 -14.75 -5.54
CA SER A 117 -2.45 -15.96 -5.18
C SER A 117 -3.98 -15.84 -5.32
N LEU A 118 -4.47 -14.66 -5.69
CA LEU A 118 -5.89 -14.36 -5.80
C LEU A 118 -6.49 -15.03 -7.04
N LYS A 119 -7.63 -15.70 -6.86
CA LYS A 119 -8.41 -16.30 -7.95
C LYS A 119 -9.80 -15.70 -7.93
N ILE A 120 -10.08 -14.81 -8.88
CA ILE A 120 -11.39 -14.18 -9.04
C ILE A 120 -12.01 -14.63 -10.36
N PRO A 121 -13.29 -15.08 -10.37
CA PRO A 121 -13.99 -15.38 -11.60
C PRO A 121 -14.01 -14.17 -12.55
N VAL A 122 -13.66 -14.39 -13.82
CA VAL A 122 -13.71 -13.36 -14.89
C VAL A 122 -15.15 -13.21 -15.39
N ARG A 123 -16.08 -12.92 -14.48
CA ARG A 123 -17.50 -12.70 -14.76
C ARG A 123 -17.91 -11.35 -14.21
N ASP A 124 -18.87 -10.70 -14.88
CA ASP A 124 -19.32 -9.37 -14.50
C ASP A 124 -20.38 -9.45 -13.37
N ASN A 125 -21.14 -10.56 -13.25
CA ASN A 125 -22.20 -10.73 -12.24
C ASN A 125 -22.08 -12.01 -11.39
N VAL A 126 -22.54 -11.92 -10.14
CA VAL A 126 -22.60 -13.07 -9.19
C VAL A 126 -23.67 -14.09 -9.62
N ASN A 127 -24.75 -13.65 -10.27
CA ASN A 127 -25.86 -14.49 -10.70
C ASN A 127 -25.49 -15.47 -11.84
N ASP A 128 -24.35 -15.24 -12.50
CA ASP A 128 -23.83 -16.15 -13.53
C ASP A 128 -23.37 -17.50 -12.94
N LEU A 129 -23.47 -17.70 -11.61
CA LEU A 129 -23.19 -18.96 -10.90
C LEU A 129 -24.37 -19.95 -10.92
N GLN A 130 -25.58 -19.51 -11.29
CA GLN A 130 -26.79 -20.34 -11.27
C GLN A 130 -27.19 -20.87 -12.66
N SER A 131 -26.42 -20.57 -13.70
CA SER A 131 -26.63 -21.01 -15.08
C SER A 131 -25.67 -22.10 -15.54
#